data_AF-A0A7S4E6W1-F1
#
_entry.id   AF-A0A7S4E6W1-F1
#
_cell.length_a   1.000
_cell.length_b   1.000
_cell.length_c   1.000
_cell.angle_alpha   90.00
_cell.angle_beta   90.00
_cell.angle_gamma   90.00
#
_symmetry.space_group_name_H-M   'P 1'
#
loop_
_entity.id
_entity.type
_entity.pdbx_description
1 polymer ?
#
loop_
_entity_poly.entity_id
_entity_poly.type
_entity_poly.pdbx_seq_one_letter_code
_entity_poly.pdbx_strand_id
1 'polypeptide(L)'
;ALARQLSAEDTAAPPAAPASPPRRRRDEFIASTGVAGAAADKLRSLAPDHQARLVRRLEISVAAGASAVDLEVVIMRADDQQYAATASELAALDPSLRPVADRLALTSAAVWSLSTLDSLQQEDLAYRFAEPGLLDDIVDLDDFIARAFAREKTCDILLRESMSFMEPDLVNAIHGLAVDLSRSCVKELRALDEPTQRDLARALATLDFRDIRDPSAYILRGLERGSLLGRVAAPPARPPPSPVAPPRS
;
A
#
# COMPACT_ATOMS: atom_id res chain seq x y z
N ALA A 1 3.19 54.66 8.83
CA ALA A 1 3.80 53.57 9.60
C ALA A 1 2.69 52.60 10.02
N LEU A 2 2.76 51.39 9.46
CA LEU A 2 2.20 50.10 9.90
C LEU A 2 0.86 50.07 10.66
N ALA A 3 -0.21 49.67 9.96
CA ALA A 3 -1.39 49.02 10.54
C ALA A 3 -1.91 47.94 9.58
N ARG A 4 -1.65 46.67 9.92
CA ARG A 4 -2.41 45.44 9.58
C ARG A 4 -1.51 44.21 9.79
N GLN A 5 -1.44 43.74 11.02
CA GLN A 5 -1.15 42.33 11.29
C GLN A 5 -2.48 41.58 11.17
N LEU A 6 -2.64 40.85 10.06
CA LEU A 6 -3.60 39.76 9.97
C LEU A 6 -2.86 38.53 10.49
N SER A 7 -3.15 38.15 11.74
CA SER A 7 -2.72 36.87 12.30
C SER A 7 -3.38 35.75 11.49
N ALA A 8 -2.53 34.87 10.98
CA ALA A 8 -2.93 33.62 10.35
C ALA A 8 -3.73 32.78 11.35
N GLU A 9 -4.95 32.38 10.96
CA GLU A 9 -5.65 31.26 11.56
C GLU A 9 -4.93 29.98 11.14
N ASP A 10 -4.00 29.56 12.00
CA ASP A 10 -3.39 28.24 11.98
C ASP A 10 -4.48 27.22 12.29
N THR A 11 -5.09 26.66 11.24
CA THR A 11 -6.02 25.54 11.35
C THR A 11 -5.19 24.29 11.62
N ALA A 12 -4.70 24.16 12.85
CA ALA A 12 -4.08 22.95 13.33
C ALA A 12 -5.15 21.85 13.41
N ALA A 13 -5.01 20.84 12.56
CA ALA A 13 -5.78 19.61 12.64
C ALA A 13 -5.69 19.03 14.07
N PRO A 14 -6.77 18.43 14.60
CA PRO A 14 -6.77 17.88 15.95
C PRO A 14 -5.68 16.81 16.09
N PRO A 15 -4.97 16.76 17.24
CA PRO A 15 -3.97 15.75 17.49
C PRO A 15 -4.59 14.35 17.42
N ALA A 16 -3.93 13.45 16.70
CA ALA A 16 -4.32 12.04 16.58
C ALA A 16 -4.54 11.43 17.98
N ALA A 17 -5.61 10.65 18.12
CA ALA A 17 -5.97 10.00 19.38
C ALA A 17 -4.79 9.20 19.96
N PRO A 18 -4.59 9.18 21.29
CA PRO A 18 -3.49 8.45 21.90
C PRO A 18 -3.59 6.96 21.59
N ALA A 19 -2.49 6.37 21.13
CA ALA A 19 -2.40 4.94 20.85
C ALA A 19 -2.82 4.14 22.09
N SER A 20 -3.73 3.17 21.92
CA SER A 20 -4.16 2.27 22.98
C SER A 20 -2.95 1.59 23.64
N PRO A 21 -2.92 1.44 24.98
CA PRO A 21 -1.80 0.78 25.65
C PRO A 21 -1.61 -0.65 25.11
N PRO A 22 -0.37 -1.16 25.01
CA PRO A 22 -0.04 -2.42 24.31
C PRO A 22 -0.90 -3.62 24.72
N ARG A 23 -1.21 -3.72 26.02
CA ARG A 23 -2.05 -4.80 26.57
C ARG A 23 -3.48 -4.75 26.03
N ARG A 24 -4.05 -3.54 25.90
CA ARG A 24 -5.40 -3.33 25.39
C ARG A 24 -5.48 -3.69 23.91
N ARG A 25 -4.51 -3.23 23.10
CA ARG A 25 -4.44 -3.58 21.66
C ARG A 25 -4.31 -5.08 21.44
N ARG A 26 -3.47 -5.76 22.24
CA ARG A 26 -3.35 -7.23 22.21
C ARG A 26 -4.67 -7.92 22.53
N ASP A 27 -5.36 -7.52 23.59
CA ASP A 27 -6.61 -8.17 24.00
C ASP A 27 -7.75 -7.89 22.99
N GLU A 28 -7.80 -6.69 22.42
CA GLU A 28 -8.68 -6.34 21.30
C GLU A 28 -8.37 -7.20 20.05
N PHE A 29 -7.09 -7.40 19.73
CA PHE A 29 -6.65 -8.28 18.63
C PHE A 29 -7.07 -9.74 18.84
N ILE A 30 -6.84 -10.30 20.05
CA ILE A 30 -7.24 -11.67 20.39
C ILE A 30 -8.76 -11.83 20.24
N ALA A 31 -9.52 -10.86 20.75
CA ALA A 31 -10.98 -10.87 20.67
C ALA A 31 -11.52 -10.78 19.23
N SER A 32 -10.86 -10.01 18.36
CA SER A 32 -11.32 -9.80 16.97
C SER A 32 -10.92 -10.93 16.02
N THR A 33 -9.82 -11.63 16.29
CA THR A 33 -9.28 -12.67 15.39
C THR A 33 -9.68 -14.10 15.77
N GLY A 34 -10.20 -14.30 16.99
CA GLY A 34 -10.60 -15.62 17.47
C GLY A 34 -9.43 -16.52 17.90
N VAL A 35 -8.21 -16.00 17.95
CA VAL A 35 -7.03 -16.69 18.52
C VAL A 35 -7.33 -17.05 19.98
N ALA A 36 -7.19 -18.32 20.35
CA ALA A 36 -7.59 -18.79 21.68
C ALA A 36 -6.55 -19.72 22.34
N GLY A 37 -6.84 -20.12 23.58
CA GLY A 37 -6.07 -21.11 24.33
C GLY A 37 -4.57 -20.78 24.42
N ALA A 38 -3.75 -21.78 24.12
CA ALA A 38 -2.29 -21.71 24.30
C ALA A 38 -1.63 -20.57 23.50
N ALA A 39 -2.13 -20.23 22.31
CA ALA A 39 -1.60 -19.14 21.52
C ALA A 39 -1.89 -17.78 22.17
N ALA A 40 -3.13 -17.57 22.62
CA ALA A 40 -3.50 -16.35 23.34
C ALA A 40 -2.68 -16.20 24.64
N ASP A 41 -2.47 -17.30 25.38
CA ASP A 41 -1.68 -17.30 26.61
C ASP A 41 -0.20 -17.04 26.34
N LYS A 42 0.37 -17.64 25.29
CA LYS A 42 1.75 -17.35 24.86
C LYS A 42 1.88 -15.87 24.53
N LEU A 43 0.99 -15.31 23.72
CA LEU A 43 1.00 -13.89 23.36
C LEU A 43 0.92 -13.00 24.62
N ARG A 44 0.11 -13.37 25.62
CA ARG A 44 0.02 -12.64 26.91
C ARG A 44 1.27 -12.77 27.78
N SER A 45 2.03 -13.85 27.65
CA SER A 45 3.25 -14.09 28.44
C SER A 45 4.47 -13.33 27.93
N LEU A 46 4.46 -12.85 26.68
CA LEU A 46 5.58 -12.09 26.10
C LEU A 46 5.79 -10.76 26.83
N ALA A 47 7.00 -10.20 26.75
CA ALA A 47 7.26 -8.84 27.23
C ALA A 47 6.37 -7.82 26.48
N PRO A 48 5.91 -6.72 27.11
CA PRO A 48 4.97 -5.77 26.50
C PRO A 48 5.42 -5.25 25.13
N ASP A 49 6.72 -5.00 24.95
CA ASP A 49 7.26 -4.54 23.67
C ASP A 49 7.20 -5.63 22.59
N HIS A 50 7.50 -6.88 22.95
CA HIS A 50 7.36 -8.02 22.05
C HIS A 50 5.89 -8.28 21.69
N GLN A 51 4.96 -8.07 22.62
CA GLN A 51 3.52 -8.14 22.34
C GLN A 51 3.13 -7.11 21.28
N ALA A 52 3.51 -5.85 21.46
CA ALA A 52 3.18 -4.79 20.51
C ALA A 52 3.76 -5.07 19.11
N ARG A 53 5.03 -5.49 19.05
CA ARG A 53 5.73 -5.78 17.80
C ARG A 53 5.17 -7.01 17.09
N LEU A 54 4.80 -8.07 17.83
CA LEU A 54 4.20 -9.27 17.25
C LEU A 54 2.77 -9.00 16.77
N VAL A 55 1.94 -8.33 17.57
CA VAL A 55 0.56 -7.95 17.19
C VAL A 55 0.56 -7.15 15.90
N ARG A 56 1.51 -6.22 15.73
CA ARG A 56 1.65 -5.45 14.49
C ARG A 56 1.85 -6.34 13.26
N ARG A 57 2.69 -7.39 13.34
CA ARG A 57 2.87 -8.33 12.22
C ARG A 57 1.62 -9.14 11.96
N LEU A 58 0.98 -9.62 13.02
CA LEU A 58 -0.23 -10.42 12.90
C LEU A 58 -1.39 -9.62 12.27
N GLU A 59 -1.50 -8.32 12.55
CA GLU A 59 -2.47 -7.43 11.89
C GLU A 59 -2.22 -7.34 10.37
N ILE A 60 -0.97 -7.32 9.91
CA ILE A 60 -0.64 -7.38 8.48
C ILE A 60 -1.06 -8.74 7.89
N SER A 61 -0.82 -9.84 8.61
CA SER A 61 -1.27 -11.18 8.19
C SER A 61 -2.80 -11.27 8.12
N VAL A 62 -3.53 -10.68 9.07
CA VAL A 62 -5.00 -10.60 9.05
C VAL A 62 -5.48 -9.82 7.83
N ALA A 63 -4.87 -8.66 7.54
CA ALA A 63 -5.20 -7.88 6.35
C ALA A 63 -4.92 -8.66 5.04
N ALA A 64 -3.92 -9.54 5.07
CA ALA A 64 -3.61 -10.45 3.97
C ALA A 64 -4.55 -11.68 3.88
N GLY A 65 -5.49 -11.83 4.81
CA GLY A 65 -6.48 -12.91 4.85
C GLY A 65 -6.09 -14.14 5.66
N ALA A 66 -5.10 -14.05 6.56
CA ALA A 66 -4.70 -15.16 7.42
C ALA A 66 -5.85 -15.63 8.31
N SER A 67 -6.02 -16.96 8.42
CA SER A 67 -7.01 -17.56 9.31
C SER A 67 -6.51 -17.56 10.76
N ALA A 68 -7.43 -17.77 11.72
CA ALA A 68 -7.06 -17.92 13.12
C ALA A 68 -6.00 -19.01 13.33
N VAL A 69 -6.08 -20.12 12.59
CA VAL A 69 -5.10 -21.23 12.67
C VAL A 69 -3.72 -20.79 12.20
N ASP A 70 -3.64 -20.00 11.13
CA ASP A 70 -2.36 -19.46 10.63
C ASP A 70 -1.72 -18.53 11.67
N LEU A 71 -2.53 -17.66 12.27
CA LEU A 71 -2.08 -16.74 13.32
C LEU A 71 -1.59 -17.49 14.56
N GLU A 72 -2.30 -18.55 14.97
CA GLU A 72 -1.88 -19.40 16.08
C GLU A 72 -0.53 -20.06 15.80
N VAL A 73 -0.28 -20.55 14.58
CA VAL A 73 1.02 -21.11 14.19
C VAL A 73 2.14 -20.07 14.31
N VAL A 74 1.90 -18.84 13.83
CA VAL A 74 2.88 -17.74 13.93
C VAL A 74 3.16 -17.39 15.39
N ILE A 75 2.12 -17.24 16.22
CA ILE A 75 2.27 -16.94 17.65
C ILE A 75 3.05 -18.07 18.36
N MET A 76 2.71 -19.32 18.07
CA MET A 76 3.37 -20.47 18.69
C MET A 76 4.82 -20.63 18.25
N ARG A 77 5.19 -20.13 17.07
CA ARG A 77 6.58 -20.10 16.57
C ARG A 77 7.35 -18.83 16.92
N ALA A 78 6.68 -17.80 17.44
CA ALA A 78 7.32 -16.54 17.82
C ALA A 78 8.53 -16.77 18.73
N ASP A 79 9.67 -16.37 18.20
CA ASP A 79 10.97 -16.23 18.85
C ASP A 79 11.47 -14.78 18.68
N ASP A 80 12.67 -14.49 19.17
CA ASP A 80 13.22 -13.13 19.16
C ASP A 80 13.45 -12.53 17.76
N GLN A 81 13.40 -13.34 16.70
CA GLN A 81 13.58 -12.90 15.33
C GLN A 81 12.25 -12.60 14.61
N GLN A 82 11.11 -12.94 15.22
CA GLN A 82 9.80 -12.83 14.58
C GLN A 82 9.03 -11.55 14.94
N TYR A 83 9.69 -10.57 15.55
CA TYR A 83 9.08 -9.30 15.93
C TYR A 83 9.34 -8.21 14.87
N ALA A 84 8.33 -7.36 14.59
CA ALA A 84 8.49 -6.20 13.70
C ALA A 84 9.66 -5.32 14.17
N ALA A 85 10.50 -4.80 13.28
CA ALA A 85 11.65 -3.97 13.63
C ALA A 85 11.25 -2.73 14.45
N THR A 86 12.15 -2.31 15.32
CA THR A 86 12.05 -1.08 16.11
C THR A 86 12.36 0.15 15.25
N ALA A 87 11.93 1.33 15.70
CA ALA A 87 12.24 2.59 15.03
C ALA A 87 13.75 2.83 14.89
N SER A 88 14.55 2.39 15.87
CA SER A 88 16.01 2.49 15.83
C SER A 88 16.63 1.57 14.77
N GLU A 89 16.10 0.36 14.58
CA GLU A 89 16.56 -0.55 13.53
C GLU A 89 16.16 -0.05 12.14
N LEU A 90 14.93 0.46 11.99
CA LEU A 90 14.47 1.06 10.74
C LEU A 90 15.31 2.28 10.33
N ALA A 91 15.88 3.03 11.29
CA ALA A 91 16.73 4.17 11.00
C ALA A 91 18.01 3.82 10.22
N ALA A 92 18.40 2.54 10.15
CA ALA A 92 19.51 2.06 9.33
C ALA A 92 19.20 2.01 7.82
N LEU A 93 17.92 2.00 7.43
CA LEU A 93 17.50 2.00 6.03
C LEU A 93 17.59 3.40 5.42
N ASP A 94 17.56 3.47 4.09
CA ASP A 94 17.35 4.71 3.35
C ASP A 94 16.00 5.37 3.72
N PRO A 95 15.90 6.71 3.80
CA PRO A 95 14.64 7.40 4.11
C PRO A 95 13.44 6.99 3.26
N SER A 96 13.65 6.59 2.01
CA SER A 96 12.60 6.11 1.10
C SER A 96 12.02 4.75 1.52
N LEU A 97 12.86 3.82 1.96
CA LEU A 97 12.46 2.44 2.29
C LEU A 97 11.90 2.31 3.71
N ARG A 98 12.32 3.18 4.64
CA ARG A 98 11.83 3.23 6.03
C ARG A 98 10.30 3.13 6.18
N PRO A 99 9.49 4.02 5.57
CA PRO A 99 8.04 3.99 5.75
C PRO A 99 7.42 2.71 5.19
N VAL A 100 8.00 2.15 4.13
CA VAL A 100 7.50 0.91 3.49
C VAL A 100 7.81 -0.30 4.37
N ALA A 101 9.03 -0.41 4.87
CA ALA A 101 9.43 -1.46 5.80
C ALA A 101 8.62 -1.44 7.10
N ASP A 102 8.36 -0.24 7.62
CA ASP A 102 7.53 -0.02 8.80
C ASP A 102 6.07 -0.44 8.54
N ARG A 103 5.50 -0.02 7.41
CA ARG A 103 4.13 -0.41 6.99
C ARG A 103 3.98 -1.93 6.85
N LEU A 104 4.98 -2.60 6.29
CA LEU A 104 5.00 -4.06 6.10
C LEU A 104 5.37 -4.82 7.38
N ALA A 105 5.68 -4.11 8.47
CA ALA A 105 6.09 -4.69 9.75
C ALA A 105 7.26 -5.70 9.63
N LEU A 106 8.24 -5.41 8.76
CA LEU A 106 9.40 -6.26 8.52
C LEU A 106 10.16 -6.54 9.82
N THR A 107 10.74 -7.73 9.94
CA THR A 107 11.53 -8.13 11.11
C THR A 107 12.87 -7.40 11.20
N SER A 108 13.47 -7.37 12.38
CA SER A 108 14.82 -6.86 12.60
C SER A 108 15.84 -7.49 11.64
N ALA A 109 15.73 -8.81 11.39
CA ALA A 109 16.61 -9.54 10.48
C ALA A 109 16.44 -9.08 9.02
N ALA A 110 15.20 -8.97 8.54
CA ALA A 110 14.93 -8.48 7.19
C ALA A 110 15.40 -7.05 6.99
N VAL A 111 15.14 -6.16 7.97
CA VAL A 111 15.63 -4.78 7.95
C VAL A 111 17.16 -4.73 7.92
N TRP A 112 17.82 -5.56 8.72
CA TRP A 112 19.28 -5.65 8.70
C TRP A 112 19.82 -6.08 7.35
N SER A 113 19.25 -7.12 6.72
CA SER A 113 19.63 -7.53 5.37
C SER A 113 19.42 -6.42 4.35
N LEU A 114 18.24 -5.76 4.35
CA LEU A 114 17.96 -4.65 3.43
C LEU A 114 18.93 -3.47 3.59
N SER A 115 19.41 -3.22 4.82
CA SER A 115 20.37 -2.15 5.09
C SER A 115 21.76 -2.36 4.45
N THR A 116 22.08 -3.58 4.00
CA THR A 116 23.36 -3.86 3.31
C THR A 116 23.34 -3.49 1.84
N LEU A 117 22.17 -3.16 1.28
CA LEU A 117 22.01 -2.70 -0.10
C LEU A 117 22.44 -1.24 -0.22
N ASP A 118 22.85 -0.83 -1.42
CA ASP A 118 23.14 0.58 -1.67
C ASP A 118 21.86 1.44 -1.70
N SER A 119 22.04 2.77 -1.65
CA SER A 119 20.93 3.72 -1.58
C SER A 119 19.97 3.60 -2.76
N LEU A 120 20.50 3.40 -3.98
CA LEU A 120 19.71 3.33 -5.20
C LEU A 120 18.86 2.05 -5.21
N GLN A 121 19.45 0.93 -4.82
CA GLN A 121 18.75 -0.34 -4.66
C GLN A 121 17.64 -0.25 -3.61
N GLN A 122 17.89 0.45 -2.50
CA GLN A 122 16.87 0.67 -1.47
C GLN A 122 15.73 1.57 -1.95
N GLU A 123 16.01 2.60 -2.76
CA GLU A 123 14.99 3.44 -3.40
C GLU A 123 14.13 2.64 -4.39
N ASP A 124 14.75 1.82 -5.25
CA ASP A 124 14.02 0.96 -6.19
C ASP A 124 13.15 -0.07 -5.45
N LEU A 125 13.67 -0.62 -4.34
CA LEU A 125 12.90 -1.52 -3.47
C LEU A 125 11.77 -0.81 -2.75
N ALA A 126 11.97 0.43 -2.30
CA ALA A 126 10.92 1.23 -1.68
C ALA A 126 9.76 1.41 -2.66
N TYR A 127 10.07 1.76 -3.91
CA TYR A 127 9.07 1.85 -4.97
C TYR A 127 8.36 0.52 -5.17
N ARG A 128 9.11 -0.57 -5.35
CA ARG A 128 8.55 -1.91 -5.58
C ARG A 128 7.67 -2.39 -4.45
N PHE A 129 8.16 -2.35 -3.22
CA PHE A 129 7.41 -2.82 -2.04
C PHE A 129 6.24 -1.89 -1.71
N ALA A 130 6.24 -0.66 -2.24
CA ALA A 130 5.09 0.22 -2.17
C ALA A 130 3.97 -0.21 -3.13
N GLU A 131 4.27 -0.89 -4.24
CA GLU A 131 3.30 -1.23 -5.28
C GLU A 131 2.14 -2.10 -4.75
N PRO A 132 0.88 -1.64 -4.90
CA PRO A 132 -0.29 -2.42 -4.55
C PRO A 132 -0.32 -3.78 -5.29
N GLY A 133 -0.61 -4.83 -4.54
CA GLY A 133 -0.78 -6.19 -5.07
C GLY A 133 0.49 -6.91 -5.51
N LEU A 134 1.68 -6.27 -5.48
CA LEU A 134 2.93 -6.94 -5.85
C LEU A 134 3.35 -8.04 -4.88
N LEU A 135 3.10 -7.81 -3.59
CA LEU A 135 3.53 -8.71 -2.52
C LEU A 135 2.40 -9.65 -2.07
N ASP A 136 1.22 -9.59 -2.70
CA ASP A 136 0.04 -10.37 -2.29
C ASP A 136 0.21 -11.89 -2.49
N ASP A 137 1.06 -12.30 -3.43
CA ASP A 137 1.39 -13.71 -3.69
C ASP A 137 2.51 -14.24 -2.78
N ILE A 138 3.11 -13.37 -1.95
CA ILE A 138 4.19 -13.73 -1.03
C ILE A 138 3.57 -14.08 0.33
N VAL A 139 3.62 -15.37 0.66
CA VAL A 139 3.08 -15.93 1.91
C VAL A 139 3.85 -15.43 3.14
N ASP A 140 5.18 -15.33 3.03
CA ASP A 140 6.07 -14.82 4.07
C ASP A 140 7.13 -13.93 3.44
N LEU A 141 6.99 -12.62 3.66
CA LEU A 141 7.87 -11.61 3.07
C LEU A 141 9.26 -11.63 3.69
N ASP A 142 9.37 -11.91 4.99
CA ASP A 142 10.66 -11.99 5.68
C ASP A 142 11.46 -13.20 5.19
N ASP A 143 10.81 -14.36 5.02
CA ASP A 143 11.43 -15.55 4.43
C ASP A 143 11.79 -15.34 2.94
N PHE A 144 10.95 -14.63 2.18
CA PHE A 144 11.27 -14.24 0.81
C PHE A 144 12.54 -13.37 0.76
N ILE A 145 12.64 -12.35 1.62
CA ILE A 145 13.82 -11.49 1.72
C ILE A 145 15.05 -12.33 2.10
N ALA A 146 14.95 -13.15 3.15
CA ALA A 146 16.06 -14.01 3.58
C ALA A 146 16.56 -14.93 2.45
N ARG A 147 15.65 -15.55 1.69
CA ARG A 147 16.02 -16.38 0.54
C ARG A 147 16.63 -15.60 -0.62
N ALA A 148 16.26 -14.33 -0.81
CA ALA A 148 16.89 -13.48 -1.81
C ALA A 148 18.34 -13.14 -1.44
N PHE A 149 18.61 -12.85 -0.17
CA PHE A 149 19.97 -12.59 0.34
C PHE A 149 20.84 -13.84 0.41
N ALA A 150 20.25 -15.03 0.43
CA ALA A 150 20.98 -16.29 0.32
C ALA A 150 21.47 -16.62 -1.10
N ARG A 151 21.18 -15.77 -2.11
CA ARG A 151 21.49 -16.01 -3.52
C ARG A 151 22.36 -14.89 -4.09
N GLU A 152 23.12 -15.19 -5.15
CA GLU A 152 24.04 -14.23 -5.80
C GLU A 152 23.33 -13.05 -6.49
N LYS A 153 22.01 -13.14 -6.72
CA LYS A 153 21.20 -12.14 -7.45
C LYS A 153 20.11 -11.55 -6.58
N THR A 154 20.49 -11.05 -5.41
CA THR A 154 19.54 -10.55 -4.41
C THR A 154 18.62 -9.47 -4.97
N CYS A 155 19.17 -8.45 -5.64
CA CYS A 155 18.39 -7.34 -6.18
C CYS A 155 17.43 -7.81 -7.29
N ASP A 156 17.90 -8.59 -8.25
CA ASP A 156 17.05 -9.13 -9.33
C ASP A 156 15.82 -9.87 -8.78
N ILE A 157 16.02 -10.62 -7.69
CA ILE A 157 14.96 -11.38 -7.01
C ILE A 157 14.01 -10.44 -6.26
N LEU A 158 14.54 -9.55 -5.41
CA LEU A 158 13.73 -8.67 -4.58
C LEU A 158 12.94 -7.66 -5.44
N LEU A 159 13.55 -7.12 -6.48
CA LEU A 159 12.93 -6.20 -7.44
C LEU A 159 11.97 -6.91 -8.39
N ARG A 160 11.99 -8.25 -8.41
CA ARG A 160 11.24 -9.10 -9.35
C ARG A 160 11.39 -8.56 -10.78
N GLU A 161 12.61 -8.38 -11.27
CA GLU A 161 12.91 -7.70 -12.55
C GLU A 161 12.17 -8.28 -13.77
N SER A 162 11.70 -9.52 -13.69
CA SER A 162 10.85 -10.14 -14.73
C SER A 162 9.42 -9.59 -14.80
N MET A 163 8.99 -8.80 -13.82
CA MET A 163 7.66 -8.18 -13.74
C MET A 163 7.74 -6.71 -14.15
N SER A 164 6.80 -6.22 -14.95
CA SER A 164 6.70 -4.78 -15.22
C SER A 164 6.38 -3.99 -13.95
N PHE A 165 6.92 -2.77 -13.86
CA PHE A 165 6.51 -1.79 -12.85
C PHE A 165 5.10 -1.32 -13.13
N MET A 166 4.31 -1.18 -12.06
CA MET A 166 3.08 -0.42 -12.16
C MET A 166 3.45 1.05 -12.33
N GLU A 167 2.69 1.77 -13.15
CA GLU A 167 2.93 3.19 -13.44
C GLU A 167 2.85 4.03 -12.13
N PRO A 168 3.81 4.94 -11.87
CA PRO A 168 3.89 5.66 -10.59
C PRO A 168 2.67 6.49 -10.22
N ASP A 169 2.05 7.17 -11.19
CA ASP A 169 0.85 7.96 -10.97
C ASP A 169 -0.32 7.05 -10.60
N LEU A 170 -0.39 5.84 -11.17
CA LEU A 170 -1.40 4.86 -10.79
C LEU A 170 -1.20 4.35 -9.36
N VAL A 171 0.03 4.05 -8.96
CA VAL A 171 0.35 3.67 -7.56
C VAL A 171 -0.09 4.76 -6.58
N ASN A 172 0.27 6.01 -6.89
CA ASN A 172 -0.11 7.18 -6.08
C ASN A 172 -1.63 7.39 -6.04
N ALA A 173 -2.31 7.22 -7.18
CA ALA A 173 -3.76 7.35 -7.27
C ALA A 173 -4.46 6.30 -6.41
N ILE A 174 -4.02 5.03 -6.44
CA ILE A 174 -4.57 3.95 -5.61
C ILE A 174 -4.36 4.23 -4.13
N HIS A 175 -3.14 4.64 -3.72
CA HIS A 175 -2.86 4.99 -2.32
C HIS A 175 -3.64 6.22 -1.83
N GLY A 176 -3.98 7.14 -2.73
CA GLY A 176 -4.76 8.34 -2.42
C GLY A 176 -6.26 8.09 -2.26
N LEU A 177 -6.76 6.89 -2.60
CA LEU A 177 -8.17 6.57 -2.46
C LEU A 177 -8.57 6.48 -0.98
N ALA A 178 -9.74 7.02 -0.65
CA ALA A 178 -10.34 6.85 0.68
C ALA A 178 -10.96 5.45 0.89
N VAL A 179 -10.76 4.54 -0.07
CA VAL A 179 -11.34 3.20 -0.13
C VAL A 179 -10.27 2.19 -0.54
N ASP A 180 -10.30 1.01 0.09
CA ASP A 180 -9.42 -0.09 -0.29
C ASP A 180 -9.96 -0.81 -1.53
N LEU A 181 -9.09 -1.05 -2.50
CA LEU A 181 -9.41 -1.84 -3.68
C LEU A 181 -9.14 -3.33 -3.41
N SER A 182 -9.98 -4.19 -3.97
CA SER A 182 -9.79 -5.63 -3.86
C SER A 182 -8.54 -6.08 -4.62
N ARG A 183 -7.91 -7.17 -4.14
CA ARG A 183 -6.73 -7.77 -4.78
C ARG A 183 -6.94 -8.07 -6.27
N SER A 184 -8.11 -8.61 -6.60
CA SER A 184 -8.49 -8.89 -7.98
C SER A 184 -8.55 -7.62 -8.82
N CYS A 185 -9.09 -6.52 -8.29
CA CYS A 185 -9.12 -5.24 -8.99
C CYS A 185 -7.69 -4.76 -9.28
N VAL A 186 -6.84 -4.67 -8.25
CA VAL A 186 -5.45 -4.20 -8.38
C VAL A 186 -4.66 -5.05 -9.37
N LYS A 187 -4.87 -6.37 -9.37
CA LYS A 187 -4.24 -7.29 -10.33
C LYS A 187 -4.63 -6.97 -11.77
N GLU A 188 -5.91 -6.70 -12.05
CA GLU A 188 -6.36 -6.29 -13.38
C GLU A 188 -5.76 -4.93 -13.76
N LEU A 189 -5.69 -3.97 -12.83
CA LEU A 189 -5.07 -2.66 -13.10
C LEU A 189 -3.59 -2.80 -13.50
N ARG A 190 -2.87 -3.72 -12.85
CA ARG A 190 -1.46 -4.02 -13.14
C ARG A 190 -1.26 -4.67 -14.51
N ALA A 191 -2.24 -5.44 -14.98
CA ALA A 191 -2.17 -6.13 -16.26
C ALA A 191 -2.38 -5.21 -17.46
N LEU A 192 -2.85 -3.97 -17.23
CA LEU A 192 -3.01 -2.95 -18.27
C LEU A 192 -1.65 -2.48 -18.80
N ASP A 193 -1.61 -2.03 -20.05
CA ASP A 193 -0.44 -1.36 -20.60
C ASP A 193 -0.19 0.00 -19.92
N GLU A 194 1.06 0.46 -19.93
CA GLU A 194 1.48 1.68 -19.24
C GLU A 194 0.70 2.95 -19.66
N PRO A 195 0.43 3.22 -20.96
CA PRO A 195 -0.47 4.31 -21.36
C PRO A 195 -1.84 4.25 -20.69
N THR A 196 -2.46 3.07 -20.69
CA THR A 196 -3.77 2.84 -20.07
C THR A 196 -3.72 3.04 -18.56
N GLN A 197 -2.65 2.59 -17.89
CA GLN A 197 -2.47 2.81 -16.45
C GLN A 197 -2.40 4.30 -16.11
N ARG A 198 -1.69 5.10 -16.93
CA ARG A 198 -1.58 6.55 -16.73
C ARG A 198 -2.90 7.29 -16.94
N ASP A 199 -3.66 6.93 -17.97
CA ASP A 199 -4.97 7.52 -18.20
C ASP A 199 -5.96 7.14 -17.08
N LEU A 200 -5.88 5.91 -16.58
CA LEU A 200 -6.65 5.49 -15.43
C LEU A 200 -6.26 6.25 -14.15
N ALA A 201 -4.96 6.48 -13.90
CA ALA A 201 -4.49 7.25 -12.75
C ALA A 201 -5.14 8.65 -12.70
N ARG A 202 -5.17 9.33 -13.85
CA ARG A 202 -5.85 10.63 -14.01
C ARG A 202 -7.35 10.54 -13.74
N ALA A 203 -8.01 9.49 -14.24
CA ALA A 203 -9.43 9.29 -13.99
C ALA A 203 -9.71 9.05 -12.49
N LEU A 204 -8.93 8.18 -11.83
CA LEU A 204 -9.07 7.86 -10.41
C LEU A 204 -8.89 9.10 -9.52
N ALA A 205 -7.96 9.99 -9.85
CA ALA A 205 -7.74 11.24 -9.12
C ALA A 205 -8.95 12.19 -9.13
N THR A 206 -9.90 12.01 -10.06
CA THR A 206 -11.11 12.85 -10.18
C THR A 206 -12.37 12.19 -9.64
N LEU A 207 -12.32 10.91 -9.28
CA LEU A 207 -13.50 10.15 -8.85
C LEU A 207 -13.77 10.33 -7.36
N ASP A 208 -15.04 10.57 -7.02
CA ASP A 208 -15.52 10.52 -5.65
C ASP A 208 -16.17 9.15 -5.38
N PHE A 209 -15.59 8.41 -4.43
CA PHE A 209 -16.05 7.07 -4.04
C PHE A 209 -17.04 7.09 -2.87
N ARG A 210 -17.39 8.25 -2.31
CA ARG A 210 -18.26 8.36 -1.12
C ARG A 210 -19.60 7.64 -1.26
N ASP A 211 -20.21 7.71 -2.44
CA ASP A 211 -21.52 7.09 -2.73
C ASP A 211 -21.40 5.73 -3.44
N ILE A 212 -20.18 5.24 -3.66
CA ILE A 212 -19.94 4.00 -4.40
C ILE A 212 -19.85 2.83 -3.43
N ARG A 213 -20.89 2.00 -3.41
CA ARG A 213 -21.00 0.83 -2.53
C ARG A 213 -19.90 -0.22 -2.75
N ASP A 214 -19.45 -0.37 -4.00
CA ASP A 214 -18.37 -1.29 -4.37
C ASP A 214 -17.41 -0.59 -5.36
N PRO A 215 -16.39 0.10 -4.83
CA PRO A 215 -15.37 0.79 -5.63
C PRO A 215 -14.65 -0.12 -6.61
N SER A 216 -14.34 -1.35 -6.19
CA SER A 216 -13.60 -2.32 -7.01
C SER A 216 -14.42 -2.75 -8.22
N ALA A 217 -15.68 -3.13 -8.02
CA ALA A 217 -16.56 -3.51 -9.11
C ALA A 217 -16.89 -2.32 -10.03
N TYR A 218 -16.98 -1.10 -9.48
CA TYR A 218 -17.18 0.10 -10.27
C TYR A 218 -15.99 0.34 -11.23
N ILE A 219 -14.77 0.26 -10.72
CA ILE A 219 -13.55 0.44 -11.52
C ILE A 219 -13.47 -0.62 -12.62
N LEU A 220 -13.61 -1.90 -12.26
CA LEU A 220 -13.53 -3.00 -13.23
C LEU A 220 -14.59 -2.88 -14.34
N ARG A 221 -15.85 -2.61 -13.99
CA ARG A 221 -16.91 -2.40 -14.99
C ARG A 221 -16.66 -1.18 -15.86
N GLY A 222 -16.07 -0.12 -15.28
CA GLY A 222 -15.74 1.09 -16.01
C GLY A 222 -14.58 0.89 -17.01
N LEU A 223 -13.64 0.01 -16.68
CA LEU A 223 -12.58 -0.44 -17.59
C LEU A 223 -13.14 -1.32 -18.72
N GLU A 224 -13.96 -2.33 -18.39
CA GLU A 224 -14.63 -3.19 -19.37
C GLU A 224 -15.45 -2.39 -20.39
N ARG A 225 -16.10 -1.32 -19.93
CA ARG A 225 -16.92 -0.43 -20.77
C ARG A 225 -16.12 0.69 -21.45
N GLY A 226 -14.84 0.83 -21.14
CA GLY A 226 -13.99 1.93 -21.61
C GLY A 226 -14.41 3.32 -21.13
N SER A 227 -15.33 3.42 -20.16
CA SER A 227 -15.87 4.70 -19.67
C SER A 227 -14.90 5.44 -18.76
N LEU A 228 -13.98 4.74 -18.10
CA LEU A 228 -12.95 5.33 -17.25
C LEU A 228 -11.74 5.85 -18.03
N LEU A 229 -11.51 5.28 -19.21
CA LEU A 229 -10.41 5.64 -20.11
C LEU A 229 -10.87 6.64 -21.16
N GLY A 230 -11.92 7.42 -20.84
CA GLY A 230 -12.68 8.23 -21.77
C GLY A 230 -11.79 8.86 -22.83
N ARG A 231 -11.82 8.29 -24.05
CA ARG A 231 -11.31 8.95 -25.24
C ARG A 231 -11.85 10.37 -25.17
N VAL A 232 -10.96 11.36 -25.23
CA VAL A 232 -11.32 12.72 -25.61
C VAL A 232 -12.25 12.58 -26.82
N ALA A 233 -13.55 12.78 -26.63
CA ALA A 233 -14.45 12.87 -27.75
C ALA A 233 -13.90 14.01 -28.60
N ALA A 234 -13.47 13.70 -29.83
CA ALA A 234 -13.01 14.69 -30.77
C ALA A 234 -14.05 15.84 -30.77
N PRO A 235 -13.62 17.11 -30.72
CA PRO A 235 -14.54 18.23 -30.67
C PRO A 235 -15.54 18.06 -31.82
N PRO A 236 -16.85 18.26 -31.58
CA PRO A 236 -17.85 18.06 -32.62
C PRO A 236 -17.42 18.85 -33.85
N ALA A 237 -17.32 18.16 -34.99
CA ALA A 237 -16.92 18.78 -36.24
C ALA A 237 -17.74 20.06 -36.43
N ARG A 238 -17.05 21.19 -36.65
CA ARG A 238 -17.73 22.45 -36.94
C ARG A 238 -18.74 22.20 -38.05
N PRO A 239 -20.00 22.67 -37.91
CA PRO A 239 -20.96 22.54 -38.99
C PRO A 239 -20.36 23.16 -40.26
N PRO A 240 -20.55 22.52 -41.44
CA PRO A 240 -20.02 23.05 -42.68
C PRO A 240 -20.54 24.48 -42.88
N PRO A 241 -19.71 25.41 -43.41
CA PRO A 241 -20.15 26.76 -43.67
C PRO A 241 -21.37 26.72 -44.62
N SER A 242 -22.43 27.44 -44.25
CA SER A 242 -23.63 27.56 -45.07
C SER A 242 -23.27 27.97 -46.50
N PRO A 243 -23.93 27.39 -47.52
CA PRO A 243 -23.64 27.73 -48.91
C PRO A 243 -23.86 29.23 -49.13
N VAL A 244 -22.80 29.89 -49.61
CA VAL A 244 -22.86 31.28 -50.07
C VAL A 244 -23.83 31.32 -51.25
N ALA A 245 -24.93 32.07 -51.09
CA ALA A 245 -25.89 32.28 -52.17
C ALA A 245 -25.19 32.96 -53.36
N PRO A 246 -25.47 32.54 -54.60
CA PRO A 246 -24.88 33.18 -55.77
C PRO A 246 -25.33 34.64 -55.86
N PRO A 247 -24.48 35.54 -56.40
CA PRO A 247 -24.84 36.93 -56.58
C PRO A 247 -26.08 37.03 -57.45
N ARG A 248 -27.08 37.76 -56.96
CA ARG A 248 -28.21 38.18 -57.80
C ARG A 248 -27.69 39.15 -58.84
N SER A 249 -28.16 38.92 -60.06
CA SER A 249 -27.81 39.58 -61.33
C SER A 249 -27.75 41.10 -61.25
#